data_AF-A0A5P3MPQ3-F1
#
_entry.id   AF-A0A5P3MPQ3-F1
#
_cell.length_a   1.000
_cell.length_b   1.000
_cell.length_c   1.000
_cell.angle_alpha   90.00
_cell.angle_beta   90.00
_cell.angle_gamma   90.00
#
_symmetry.space_group_name_H-M   'P 1'
#
loop_
_entity.id
_entity.type
_entity.pdbx_description
1 polymer ?
#
loop_
_entity_poly.entity_id
_entity_poly.type
_entity_poly.pdbx_seq_one_letter_code
_entity_poly.pdbx_strand_id
1 'polypeptide(L)'
;MTDDWLKREIARGFTLLAALNLKGRPAAKDLTAVAQVWHGLLMKQEWQPERDTPRIRAAFEAIAATSGEWPNPVDLNKHLPQIPVKMVPRLERKHVKTPYAAEVMAEIKSRLKNAPVSNRNWMHTPKSRTVDECKRIYAERQKEKNPSEKKFENRQ
;
A
#
# COMPACT_ATOMS: atom_id res chain seq x y z
N MET A 1 -23.21 14.90 -22.66
CA MET A 1 -22.78 16.22 -22.16
C MET A 1 -21.66 15.98 -21.16
N THR A 2 -20.46 15.70 -21.65
CA THR A 2 -19.29 15.46 -20.81
C THR A 2 -18.90 16.78 -20.14
N ASP A 3 -19.12 16.82 -18.83
CA ASP A 3 -19.03 18.00 -17.99
C ASP A 3 -17.59 18.54 -17.97
N ASP A 4 -17.34 19.59 -18.75
CA ASP A 4 -15.99 20.17 -18.90
C ASP A 4 -15.69 21.18 -17.78
N TRP A 5 -16.00 20.79 -16.54
CA TRP A 5 -15.86 21.61 -15.35
C TRP A 5 -14.42 22.10 -15.14
N LEU A 6 -13.44 21.26 -15.51
CA LEU A 6 -12.03 21.57 -15.38
C LEU A 6 -11.61 22.74 -16.28
N LYS A 7 -12.06 22.78 -17.55
CA LYS A 7 -11.80 23.93 -18.43
C LYS A 7 -12.37 25.22 -17.88
N ARG A 8 -13.56 25.17 -17.27
CA ARG A 8 -14.19 26.34 -16.64
C ARG A 8 -13.35 26.87 -15.47
N GLU A 9 -12.86 25.99 -14.60
CA GLU A 9 -12.02 26.42 -13.47
C GLU A 9 -10.63 26.91 -13.93
N ILE A 10 -10.02 26.30 -14.94
CA ILE A 10 -8.77 26.81 -15.55
C ILE A 10 -8.99 28.21 -16.14
N ALA A 11 -10.07 28.42 -16.90
CA ALA A 11 -10.38 29.72 -17.49
C ALA A 11 -10.59 30.80 -16.41
N ARG A 12 -11.28 30.46 -15.31
CA ARG A 12 -11.45 31.36 -14.15
C ARG A 12 -10.12 31.72 -13.51
N GLY A 13 -9.28 30.73 -13.23
CA GLY A 13 -7.94 30.94 -12.65
C GLY A 13 -7.04 31.78 -13.57
N PHE A 14 -7.07 31.54 -14.88
CA PHE A 14 -6.30 32.32 -15.86
C PHE A 14 -6.78 33.77 -15.94
N THR A 15 -8.09 34.01 -15.86
CA THR A 15 -8.64 35.37 -15.81
C THR A 15 -8.16 36.12 -14.57
N LEU A 16 -8.18 35.45 -13.42
CA LEU A 16 -7.66 35.98 -12.15
C LEU A 16 -6.17 36.35 -12.27
N LEU A 17 -5.33 35.42 -12.71
CA LEU A 17 -3.88 35.65 -12.86
C LEU A 17 -3.59 36.73 -13.92
N ALA A 18 -4.36 36.78 -15.00
CA ALA A 18 -4.18 37.78 -16.03
C ALA A 18 -4.47 39.20 -15.52
N ALA A 19 -5.43 39.36 -14.62
CA ALA A 19 -5.75 40.64 -14.00
C ALA A 19 -4.59 41.19 -13.14
N LEU A 20 -3.75 40.32 -12.58
CA LEU A 20 -2.60 40.71 -11.75
C LEU A 20 -1.36 41.15 -12.53
N ASN A 21 -1.39 41.06 -13.87
CA ASN A 21 -0.31 41.45 -14.77
C ASN A 21 1.09 40.94 -14.35
N LEU A 22 1.15 39.67 -13.94
CA LEU A 22 2.36 39.01 -13.47
C LEU A 22 3.47 38.99 -14.53
N LYS A 23 4.73 38.96 -14.08
CA LYS A 23 5.88 38.87 -14.98
C LYS A 23 5.85 37.56 -15.76
N GLY A 24 6.11 37.62 -17.07
CA GLY A 24 6.09 36.43 -17.94
C GLY A 24 4.68 36.00 -18.38
N ARG A 25 3.66 36.85 -18.20
CA ARG A 25 2.30 36.59 -18.69
C ARG A 25 2.29 36.39 -20.22
N PRO A 26 1.64 35.32 -20.73
CA PRO A 26 1.37 35.17 -22.16
C PRO A 26 0.55 36.33 -22.73
N ALA A 27 0.64 36.57 -24.05
CA ALA A 27 -0.24 37.56 -24.68
C ALA A 27 -1.71 37.12 -24.59
N ALA A 28 -2.63 38.08 -24.55
CA ALA A 28 -4.06 37.80 -24.37
C ALA A 28 -4.61 36.83 -25.45
N LYS A 29 -4.14 36.96 -26.70
CA LYS A 29 -4.46 36.07 -27.81
C LYS A 29 -4.01 34.61 -27.60
N ASP A 30 -2.94 34.41 -26.82
CA ASP A 30 -2.31 33.11 -26.59
C ASP A 30 -2.83 32.43 -25.31
N LEU A 31 -3.53 33.15 -24.43
CA LEU A 31 -4.07 32.61 -23.16
C LEU A 31 -4.94 31.38 -23.37
N THR A 32 -5.79 31.38 -24.41
CA THR A 32 -6.65 30.25 -24.74
C THR A 32 -5.84 29.00 -25.11
N ALA A 33 -4.76 29.17 -25.88
CA ALA A 33 -3.89 28.06 -26.26
C ALA A 33 -3.14 27.51 -25.04
N VAL A 34 -2.64 28.38 -24.17
CA VAL A 34 -1.97 27.97 -22.92
C VAL A 34 -2.94 27.22 -22.00
N ALA A 35 -4.18 27.70 -21.87
CA ALA A 35 -5.21 27.02 -21.08
C ALA A 35 -5.54 25.62 -21.61
N GLN A 36 -5.54 25.42 -22.94
CA GLN A 36 -5.71 24.10 -23.56
C GLN A 36 -4.55 23.15 -23.23
N VAL A 37 -3.31 23.65 -23.25
CA VAL A 37 -2.13 22.87 -22.87
C VAL A 37 -2.23 22.44 -21.39
N TRP A 38 -2.59 23.37 -20.50
CA TRP A 38 -2.80 23.07 -19.08
C TRP A 38 -3.89 22.02 -18.88
N HIS A 39 -5.02 22.17 -19.57
CA HIS A 39 -6.11 21.20 -19.51
C HIS A 39 -5.65 19.79 -19.94
N GLY A 40 -4.91 19.68 -21.05
CA GLY A 40 -4.35 18.39 -21.51
C GLY A 40 -3.36 17.77 -20.54
N LEU A 41 -2.56 18.58 -19.84
CA LEU A 41 -1.64 18.11 -18.81
C LEU A 41 -2.37 17.64 -17.55
N LEU A 42 -3.36 18.42 -17.07
CA LEU A 42 -4.12 18.09 -15.86
C LEU A 42 -5.02 16.88 -16.06
N MET A 43 -5.55 16.66 -17.27
CA MET A 43 -6.35 15.47 -17.60
C MET A 43 -5.59 14.14 -17.49
N LYS A 44 -4.26 14.16 -17.34
CA LYS A 44 -3.47 12.93 -17.06
C LYS A 44 -3.72 12.36 -15.66
N GLN A 45 -4.33 13.15 -14.77
CA GLN A 45 -4.68 12.73 -13.42
C GLN A 45 -6.19 12.50 -13.30
N GLU A 46 -6.59 11.58 -12.43
CA GLU A 46 -8.00 11.38 -12.09
C GLU A 46 -8.50 12.48 -11.16
N TRP A 47 -9.53 13.18 -11.61
CA TRP A 47 -10.19 14.25 -10.88
C TRP A 47 -11.64 13.90 -10.56
N GLN A 48 -12.10 14.35 -9.40
CA GLN A 48 -13.47 14.22 -8.93
C GLN A 48 -14.09 15.63 -8.86
N PRO A 49 -15.05 15.99 -9.74
CA PRO A 49 -15.56 17.35 -9.86
C PRO A 49 -16.01 17.96 -8.52
N GLU A 50 -16.77 17.20 -7.72
CA GLU A 50 -17.34 17.62 -6.44
C GLU A 50 -16.25 17.95 -5.41
N ARG A 51 -15.16 17.18 -5.41
CA ARG A 51 -14.03 17.35 -4.47
C ARG A 51 -13.03 18.39 -4.96
N ASP A 52 -12.75 18.39 -6.26
CA ASP A 52 -11.57 19.05 -6.81
C ASP A 52 -11.85 20.43 -7.39
N THR A 53 -13.10 20.77 -7.72
CA THR A 53 -13.50 22.15 -8.08
C THR A 53 -13.05 23.19 -7.05
N PRO A 54 -13.40 23.09 -5.75
CA PRO A 54 -12.96 24.06 -4.76
C PRO A 54 -11.44 24.03 -4.54
N ARG A 55 -10.79 22.88 -4.72
CA ARG A 55 -9.34 22.73 -4.52
C ARG A 55 -8.53 23.43 -5.61
N ILE A 56 -8.96 23.30 -6.87
CA ILE A 56 -8.31 23.98 -8.00
C ILE A 56 -8.48 25.49 -7.88
N ARG A 57 -9.68 25.95 -7.51
CA ARG A 57 -9.92 27.38 -7.25
C ARG A 57 -9.00 27.93 -6.17
N ALA A 58 -8.95 27.26 -5.02
CA ALA A 58 -8.07 27.64 -3.91
C ALA A 58 -6.59 27.63 -4.31
N ALA A 59 -6.15 26.70 -5.16
CA ALA A 59 -4.78 26.67 -5.66
C ALA A 59 -4.46 27.88 -6.54
N PHE A 60 -5.35 28.29 -7.45
CA PHE A 60 -5.17 29.51 -8.25
C PHE A 60 -5.18 30.78 -7.40
N GLU A 61 -6.05 30.86 -6.39
CA GLU A 61 -6.08 31.97 -5.43
C GLU A 61 -4.79 32.03 -4.61
N ALA A 62 -4.27 30.89 -4.18
CA ALA A 62 -2.99 30.81 -3.46
C ALA A 62 -1.83 31.29 -4.34
N ILE A 63 -1.74 30.82 -5.59
CA ILE A 63 -0.73 31.28 -6.55
C ILE A 63 -0.84 32.79 -6.77
N ALA A 64 -2.05 33.29 -6.98
CA ALA A 64 -2.31 34.71 -7.17
C ALA A 64 -1.85 35.57 -5.98
N ALA A 65 -1.93 35.03 -4.76
CA ALA A 65 -1.48 35.71 -3.55
C ALA A 65 0.04 35.64 -3.32
N THR A 66 0.70 34.56 -3.77
CA THR A 66 2.12 34.31 -3.42
C THR A 66 3.11 34.55 -4.55
N SER A 67 2.70 34.41 -5.80
CA SER A 67 3.62 34.35 -6.95
C SER A 67 3.74 35.70 -7.67
N GLY A 68 4.98 36.15 -7.88
CA GLY A 68 5.28 37.35 -8.68
C GLY A 68 5.46 37.10 -10.19
N GLU A 69 5.50 35.84 -10.60
CA GLU A 69 5.69 35.41 -11.98
C GLU A 69 4.54 34.50 -12.45
N TRP A 70 4.34 34.43 -13.76
CA TRP A 70 3.31 33.58 -14.34
C TRP A 70 3.61 32.09 -14.05
N PRO A 71 2.66 31.35 -13.46
CA PRO A 71 2.93 30.00 -12.98
C PRO A 71 3.11 28.99 -14.12
N ASN A 72 3.81 27.89 -13.83
CA ASN A 72 3.84 26.68 -14.66
C ASN A 72 2.77 25.68 -14.14
N PRO A 73 2.24 24.76 -14.98
CA PRO A 73 1.36 23.68 -14.52
C PRO A 73 1.85 22.93 -13.26
N VAL A 74 3.17 22.75 -13.12
CA VAL A 74 3.77 22.10 -11.94
C VAL A 74 3.54 22.88 -10.66
N ASP A 75 3.47 24.21 -10.73
CA ASP A 75 3.24 25.06 -9.56
C ASP A 75 1.82 24.90 -9.03
N LEU A 76 0.84 24.66 -9.91
CA LEU A 76 -0.52 24.32 -9.48
C LEU A 76 -0.52 23.13 -8.53
N ASN A 77 0.26 22.09 -8.83
CA ASN A 77 0.33 20.90 -7.99
C ASN A 77 0.92 21.18 -6.60
N LYS A 78 1.84 22.14 -6.49
CA LYS A 78 2.43 22.55 -5.19
C LYS A 78 1.43 23.33 -4.33
N HIS A 79 0.54 24.09 -4.95
CA HIS A 79 -0.45 24.93 -4.28
C HIS A 79 -1.79 24.22 -4.05
N LEU A 80 -1.98 22.99 -4.53
CA LEU A 80 -3.19 22.22 -4.27
C LEU A 80 -3.35 21.93 -2.77
N PRO A 81 -4.48 22.29 -2.16
CA PRO A 81 -4.77 21.91 -0.78
C PRO A 81 -4.78 20.39 -0.63
N GLN A 82 -4.25 19.90 0.50
CA GLN A 82 -4.28 18.48 0.81
C GLN A 82 -5.72 17.98 0.91
N ILE A 83 -5.96 16.75 0.42
CA ILE A 83 -7.27 16.12 0.56
C ILE A 83 -7.45 15.78 2.04
N PRO A 84 -8.52 16.25 2.71
CA PRO A 84 -8.76 15.91 4.11
C PRO A 84 -8.93 14.39 4.21
N VAL A 85 -8.01 13.75 4.94
CA VAL A 85 -8.07 12.31 5.20
C VAL A 85 -9.22 12.09 6.19
N LYS A 86 -10.35 11.57 5.70
CA LYS A 86 -11.43 11.12 6.57
C LYS A 86 -10.99 9.79 7.19
N MET A 87 -10.71 9.79 8.49
CA MET A 87 -10.50 8.54 9.23
C MET A 87 -11.80 7.76 9.22
N VAL A 88 -11.84 6.70 8.41
CA VAL A 88 -12.95 5.76 8.42
C VAL A 88 -12.71 4.74 9.55
N PRO A 89 -13.76 4.32 10.28
CA PRO A 89 -13.62 3.23 11.24
C PRO A 89 -13.00 2.02 10.55
N ARG A 90 -12.04 1.38 11.23
CA ARG A 90 -11.45 0.14 10.72
C ARG A 90 -12.58 -0.85 10.52
N LEU A 91 -12.80 -1.30 9.28
CA LEU A 91 -13.72 -2.39 8.99
C LEU A 91 -13.24 -3.63 9.74
N GLU A 92 -13.95 -4.02 10.81
CA GLU A 92 -13.71 -5.25 11.57
C GLU A 92 -14.15 -6.51 10.82
N ARG A 93 -14.05 -6.55 9.49
CA ARG A 93 -14.35 -7.76 8.73
C ARG A 93 -13.27 -8.80 8.98
N LYS A 94 -13.37 -9.48 10.13
CA LYS A 94 -12.68 -10.74 10.38
C LYS A 94 -13.21 -11.74 9.36
N HIS A 95 -12.31 -12.41 8.64
CA HIS A 95 -12.71 -13.45 7.70
C HIS A 95 -13.48 -14.54 8.46
N VAL A 96 -14.77 -14.70 8.15
CA VAL A 96 -15.61 -15.77 8.70
C VAL A 96 -15.50 -16.96 7.75
N LYS A 97 -15.07 -18.11 8.27
CA LYS A 97 -15.03 -19.36 7.49
C LYS A 97 -16.46 -19.75 7.14
N THR A 98 -16.77 -19.79 5.84
CA THR A 98 -18.05 -20.27 5.34
C THR A 98 -18.06 -21.81 5.30
N PRO A 99 -19.24 -22.47 5.38
CA PRO A 99 -19.34 -23.92 5.25
C PRO A 99 -18.77 -24.41 3.91
N TYR A 100 -19.07 -23.70 2.81
CA TYR A 100 -18.49 -23.97 1.48
C TYR A 100 -16.95 -23.90 1.49
N ALA A 101 -16.37 -22.89 2.13
CA ALA A 101 -14.91 -22.81 2.24
C ALA A 101 -14.33 -23.97 3.06
N ALA A 102 -15.04 -24.48 4.07
CA ALA A 102 -14.61 -25.64 4.82
C ALA A 102 -14.61 -26.92 3.96
N GLU A 103 -15.62 -27.11 3.11
CA GLU A 103 -15.72 -28.22 2.16
C GLU A 103 -14.59 -28.17 1.11
N VAL A 104 -14.39 -27.02 0.48
CA VAL A 104 -13.30 -26.81 -0.50
C VAL A 104 -11.93 -27.06 0.14
N MET A 105 -11.72 -26.61 1.38
CA MET A 105 -10.48 -26.87 2.10
C MET A 105 -10.30 -28.35 2.46
N ALA A 106 -11.37 -29.08 2.77
CA ALA A 106 -11.31 -30.52 2.99
C ALA A 106 -10.92 -31.25 1.69
N GLU A 107 -11.49 -30.85 0.56
CA GLU A 107 -11.16 -31.39 -0.75
C GLU A 107 -9.69 -31.11 -1.13
N ILE A 108 -9.24 -29.86 -0.99
CA ILE A 108 -7.85 -29.47 -1.25
C ILE A 108 -6.88 -30.29 -0.37
N LYS A 109 -7.18 -30.44 0.93
CA LYS A 109 -6.37 -31.26 1.84
C LYS A 109 -6.32 -32.72 1.42
N SER A 110 -7.43 -33.28 0.95
CA SER A 110 -7.49 -34.66 0.43
C SER A 110 -6.56 -34.83 -0.77
N ARG A 111 -6.65 -33.92 -1.76
CA ARG A 111 -5.80 -33.93 -2.96
C ARG A 111 -4.32 -33.78 -2.63
N LEU A 112 -3.99 -32.93 -1.65
CA LEU A 112 -2.62 -32.66 -1.24
C LEU A 112 -2.02 -33.71 -0.32
N LYS A 113 -2.81 -34.66 0.22
CA LYS A 113 -2.34 -35.65 1.21
C LYS A 113 -1.12 -36.46 0.72
N ASN A 114 -1.11 -36.81 -0.56
CA ASN A 114 -0.05 -37.62 -1.18
C ASN A 114 0.86 -36.80 -2.11
N ALA A 115 0.70 -35.48 -2.15
CA ALA A 115 1.56 -34.63 -2.96
C ALA A 115 3.01 -34.70 -2.43
N PRO A 116 4.03 -34.70 -3.30
CA PRO A 116 5.43 -34.74 -2.89
C PRO A 116 5.69 -33.66 -1.83
N VAL A 117 5.26 -32.42 -2.07
CA VAL A 117 5.42 -31.28 -1.15
C VAL A 117 4.82 -31.48 0.25
N SER A 118 3.83 -32.36 0.41
CA SER A 118 3.21 -32.69 1.70
C SER A 118 3.88 -33.87 2.39
N ASN A 119 4.68 -34.65 1.67
CA ASN A 119 5.44 -35.76 2.23
C ASN A 119 6.60 -35.19 3.04
N ARG A 120 6.59 -35.35 4.37
CA ARG A 120 7.67 -34.84 5.22
C ARG A 120 8.97 -35.66 5.09
N ASN A 121 8.97 -36.74 4.32
CA ASN A 121 10.10 -37.67 4.18
C ASN A 121 11.04 -37.34 3.00
N TRP A 122 10.63 -36.55 1.99
CA TRP A 122 11.53 -36.15 0.89
C TRP A 122 12.38 -34.93 1.25
N MET A 123 11.91 -34.09 2.18
CA MET A 123 12.78 -33.14 2.87
C MET A 123 13.48 -33.89 4.00
N HIS A 124 14.76 -34.23 3.81
CA HIS A 124 15.64 -34.83 4.82
C HIS A 124 15.95 -33.86 5.99
N THR A 125 14.97 -33.11 6.49
CA THR A 125 15.11 -32.42 7.76
C THR A 125 15.26 -33.49 8.85
N PRO A 126 16.26 -33.41 9.74
CA PRO A 126 16.34 -34.31 10.88
C PRO A 126 14.98 -34.33 11.58
N LYS A 127 14.37 -35.50 11.77
CA LYS A 127 13.16 -35.60 12.58
C LYS A 127 13.44 -34.87 13.90
N SER A 128 12.65 -33.84 14.21
CA SER A 128 12.71 -33.22 15.53
C SER A 128 12.41 -34.31 16.54
N ARG A 129 13.43 -34.73 17.31
CA ARG A 129 13.28 -35.73 18.36
C ARG A 129 12.24 -35.22 19.36
N THR A 130 11.41 -36.12 19.87
CA THR A 130 10.48 -35.75 20.94
C THR A 130 11.25 -35.39 22.20
N VAL A 131 10.67 -34.58 23.09
CA VAL A 131 11.32 -34.18 24.35
C VAL A 131 11.73 -35.41 25.17
N ASP A 132 10.91 -36.45 25.19
CA ASP A 132 11.18 -37.69 25.93
C ASP A 132 12.33 -38.49 25.31
N GLU A 133 12.43 -38.51 23.99
CA GLU A 133 13.55 -39.13 23.27
C GLU A 133 14.86 -38.38 23.54
N CYS A 134 14.85 -37.05 23.57
CA CYS A 134 16.02 -36.24 23.97
C CYS A 134 16.45 -36.52 25.41
N LYS A 135 15.50 -36.64 26.35
CA LYS A 135 15.78 -36.97 27.75
C LYS A 135 16.42 -38.34 27.91
N ARG A 136 15.94 -39.37 27.19
CA ARG A 136 16.52 -40.73 27.20
C ARG A 136 17.97 -40.72 26.73
N ILE A 137 18.23 -40.11 25.56
CA ILE A 137 19.57 -40.01 24.99
C ILE A 137 20.52 -39.24 25.91
N TYR A 138 20.04 -38.21 26.59
CA TYR A 138 20.83 -37.47 27.58
C TYR A 138 21.17 -38.35 28.79
N ALA A 139 20.19 -39.07 29.35
CA ALA A 139 20.39 -39.95 30.49
C ALA A 139 21.36 -41.11 30.18
N GLU A 140 21.27 -41.71 28.99
CA GLU A 140 22.22 -42.72 28.52
C GLU A 140 23.65 -42.16 28.44
N ARG A 141 23.81 -40.94 27.90
CA ARG A 141 25.11 -40.24 27.85
C ARG A 141 25.69 -39.96 29.24
N GLN A 142 24.85 -39.69 30.23
CA GLN A 142 25.30 -39.50 31.62
C GLN A 142 25.78 -40.81 32.25
N LYS A 143 25.10 -41.93 31.96
CA LYS A 143 25.52 -43.27 32.41
C LYS A 143 26.85 -43.70 31.79
N GLU A 144 27.12 -43.31 30.54
CA GLU A 144 28.39 -43.56 29.88
C GLU A 144 29.53 -42.68 30.41
N LYS A 145 29.22 -41.43 30.82
CA LYS A 145 30.20 -40.50 31.42
C LYS A 145 30.58 -40.84 32.86
N ASN A 146 29.70 -41.48 33.63
CA ASN A 146 29.96 -41.93 35.00
C ASN A 146 29.94 -43.47 35.10
N PRO A 147 30.97 -44.18 34.60
CA PRO A 147 31.02 -45.65 34.61
C PRO A 147 31.25 -46.26 36.01
N SER A 148 31.39 -45.47 37.07
CA SER A 148 31.80 -45.89 38.43
C SER A 148 30.74 -46.65 39.23
N GLU A 149 29.46 -46.64 38.83
CA GLU A 149 28.41 -47.36 39.58
C GLU A 149 28.30 -48.85 39.23
N LYS A 150 28.81 -49.30 38.07
CA LYS A 150 28.69 -50.71 37.64
C LYS A 150 29.69 -51.68 38.29
N LYS A 151 30.58 -51.22 39.18
CA LYS A 151 31.60 -52.08 39.81
C LYS A 151 31.30 -52.54 41.24
N PHE A 152 30.23 -52.05 41.88
CA PHE A 152 29.97 -52.36 43.29
C PHE A 152 28.93 -53.46 43.55
N GLU A 153 28.22 -53.93 42.53
CA GLU A 153 27.12 -54.89 42.72
C GLU A 153 27.52 -56.36 42.49
N ASN A 154 28.80 -56.65 42.33
CA ASN A 154 29.32 -58.01 42.08
C ASN A 154 30.44 -58.40 43.06
N ARG A 155 30.27 -58.06 44.34
CA ARG A 155 31.16 -58.53 45.42
C ARG A 155 30.49 -58.52 46.80
N GLN A 156 29.43 -59.32 46.98
CA GLN A 156 29.07 -59.98 48.25
C GLN A 156 28.40 -61.31 47.96
#